data_AF-A0A314ZJJ1-F1
#
_entry.id   AF-A0A314ZJJ1-F1
#
_cell.length_a   1.000
_cell.length_b   1.000
_cell.length_c   1.000
_cell.angle_alpha   90.00
_cell.angle_beta   90.00
_cell.angle_gamma   90.00
#
_symmetry.space_group_name_H-M   'P 1'
#
loop_
_entity.id
_entity.type
_entity.pdbx_description
1 polymer ?
#
loop_
_entity_poly.entity_id
_entity_poly.type
_entity_poly.pdbx_seq_one_letter_code
_entity_poly.pdbx_strand_id
1 'polypeptide(L)'
;MAENFAVPKSLTTVTFFIGFMMLSTTGTSLVLFPPKDIAGMLRNDTESINSTSTDYGHIVREFPAAVFNPTSPNDIASLILFSNNNSDDLLSSPPEARGILFADRTWPLKVLS
;
A
#
# COMPACT_ATOMS: atom_id res chain seq x y z
N MET A 1 -31.63 16.61 38.84
CA MET A 1 -32.52 16.02 37.83
C MET A 1 -31.66 15.76 36.60
N ALA A 2 -31.39 14.51 36.26
CA ALA A 2 -30.53 14.14 35.13
C ALA A 2 -31.41 13.46 34.08
N GLU A 3 -31.52 14.08 32.91
CA GLU A 3 -32.34 13.58 31.81
C GLU A 3 -31.48 12.67 30.94
N ASN A 4 -31.84 11.38 30.89
CA ASN A 4 -31.17 10.41 30.05
C ASN A 4 -31.75 10.50 28.65
N PHE A 5 -31.10 11.25 27.77
CA PHE A 5 -31.47 11.30 26.36
C PHE A 5 -31.24 9.92 25.72
N ALA A 6 -32.32 9.26 25.32
CA ALA A 6 -32.26 7.98 24.62
C ALA A 6 -31.60 8.18 23.26
N VAL A 7 -30.33 7.79 23.14
CA VAL A 7 -29.62 7.82 21.86
C VAL A 7 -30.19 6.72 20.96
N PRO A 8 -30.70 7.03 19.76
CA PRO A 8 -31.22 6.02 18.85
C PRO A 8 -30.10 5.08 18.42
N LYS A 9 -30.33 3.77 18.56
CA LYS A 9 -29.35 2.69 18.32
C LYS A 9 -28.75 2.72 16.90
N SER A 10 -29.46 3.28 15.93
CA SER A 10 -28.96 3.47 14.56
C SER A 10 -27.81 4.47 14.51
N LEU A 11 -27.84 5.51 15.35
CA LEU A 11 -26.87 6.60 15.35
C LEU A 11 -25.52 6.13 15.90
N THR A 12 -25.51 5.36 16.99
CA THR A 12 -24.27 4.75 17.51
C THR A 12 -23.64 3.74 16.56
N THR A 13 -24.47 2.98 15.82
CA THR A 13 -24.00 1.99 14.85
C THR A 13 -23.31 2.68 13.65
N VAL A 14 -23.90 3.73 13.09
CA VAL A 14 -23.33 4.47 11.95
C VAL A 14 -22.01 5.14 12.31
N THR A 15 -21.88 5.72 13.50
CA THR A 15 -20.62 6.34 13.96
C THR A 15 -19.48 5.32 14.08
N PHE A 16 -19.78 4.08 14.47
CA PHE A 16 -18.78 3.02 14.59
C PHE A 16 -18.25 2.57 13.22
N PHE A 17 -19.13 2.40 12.23
CA PHE A 17 -18.73 2.03 10.86
C PHE A 17 -17.92 3.14 10.16
N ILE A 18 -18.30 4.41 10.30
CA ILE A 18 -17.56 5.53 9.70
C ILE A 18 -16.21 5.75 10.43
N GLY A 19 -16.19 5.61 11.76
CA GLY A 19 -14.96 5.76 12.56
C GLY A 19 -13.90 4.71 12.23
N PHE A 20 -14.31 3.45 12.01
CA PHE A 20 -13.39 2.38 11.60
C PHE A 20 -12.87 2.60 10.15
N MET A 21 -13.71 3.14 9.26
CA MET A 21 -13.34 3.44 7.87
C MET A 21 -12.33 4.61 7.75
N MET A 22 -12.39 5.59 8.66
CA MET A 22 -11.46 6.73 8.70
C MET A 22 -10.13 6.44 9.42
N LEU A 23 -10.05 5.37 10.22
CA LEU A 23 -8.84 5.03 10.99
C LEU A 23 -7.72 4.43 10.11
N SER A 24 -8.01 4.09 8.85
CA SER A 24 -7.07 3.37 7.96
C SER A 24 -6.26 4.25 7.00
N THR A 25 -6.36 5.58 7.06
CA THR A 25 -5.72 6.46 6.05
C THR A 25 -4.94 7.61 6.67
N THR A 26 -3.82 7.28 7.34
CA THR A 26 -2.71 8.23 7.55
C THR A 26 -1.39 7.47 7.48
N GLY A 27 -1.07 6.95 6.30
CA GLY A 27 0.30 6.55 5.99
C GLY A 27 1.16 7.80 5.84
N THR A 28 2.12 8.01 6.73
CA THR A 28 3.19 8.99 6.53
C THR A 28 4.01 8.53 5.33
N SER A 29 3.78 9.15 4.18
CA SER A 29 4.56 8.89 2.96
C SER A 29 5.95 9.48 3.15
N LEU A 30 6.93 8.64 3.50
CA LEU A 30 8.33 9.00 3.33
C LEU A 30 8.57 9.14 1.84
N VAL A 31 8.79 10.38 1.38
CA VAL A 31 8.90 10.67 -0.05
C VAL A 31 10.24 10.18 -0.55
N LEU A 32 10.26 8.94 -1.00
CA LEU A 32 11.40 8.32 -1.64
C LEU A 32 11.36 8.66 -3.14
N PHE A 33 12.35 9.43 -3.61
CA PHE A 33 12.43 9.84 -5.01
C PHE A 33 13.30 8.86 -5.81
N PRO A 34 12.72 8.07 -6.73
CA PRO A 34 13.52 7.26 -7.63
C PRO A 34 14.39 8.13 -8.55
N PRO A 35 15.57 7.63 -8.96
CA PRO A 35 16.33 8.22 -10.06
C PRO A 35 15.42 8.54 -11.25
N LYS A 36 15.68 9.67 -11.92
CA LYS A 36 14.84 10.18 -13.02
C LYS A 36 14.54 9.11 -14.08
N ASP A 37 15.52 8.25 -14.33
CA ASP A 37 15.51 7.17 -15.30
C ASP A 37 14.44 6.10 -14.95
N ILE A 38 14.23 5.84 -13.66
CA ILE A 38 13.22 4.91 -13.13
C ILE A 38 11.88 5.63 -12.91
N ALA A 39 11.93 6.87 -12.43
CA ALA A 39 10.74 7.68 -12.14
C ALA A 39 9.83 7.85 -13.36
N GLY A 40 10.43 8.08 -14.54
CA GLY A 40 9.68 8.22 -15.80
C GLY A 40 8.96 6.95 -16.25
N MET A 41 9.30 5.79 -15.69
CA MET A 41 8.69 4.49 -16.00
C MET A 41 7.62 4.08 -14.98
N LEU A 42 7.44 4.82 -13.89
CA LEU A 42 6.40 4.59 -12.89
C LEU A 42 5.13 5.36 -13.26
N ARG A 43 4.05 4.61 -13.51
CA ARG A 43 2.72 5.12 -13.83
C ARG A 43 1.83 5.09 -12.60
N ASN A 44 1.23 6.23 -12.24
CA ASN A 44 0.23 6.31 -11.18
C ASN A 44 -1.18 6.65 -11.68
N ASP A 45 -1.39 6.60 -13.00
CA ASP A 45 -2.69 6.87 -13.58
C ASP A 45 -3.70 5.76 -13.23
N THR A 46 -4.95 6.16 -13.07
CA THR A 46 -6.06 5.29 -12.66
C THR A 46 -6.25 4.09 -13.60
N GLU A 47 -5.96 4.27 -14.90
CA GLU A 47 -6.09 3.20 -15.90
C GLU A 47 -5.05 2.10 -15.67
N SER A 48 -3.77 2.47 -15.55
CA SER A 48 -2.68 1.55 -15.29
C SER A 48 -2.86 0.83 -13.95
N ILE A 49 -3.26 1.56 -12.89
CA ILE A 49 -3.55 0.95 -11.59
C ILE A 49 -4.69 -0.05 -11.71
N ASN A 50 -5.85 0.35 -12.26
CA ASN A 50 -7.01 -0.53 -12.33
C ASN A 50 -6.76 -1.79 -13.17
N SER A 51 -6.04 -1.66 -14.29
CA SER A 51 -5.74 -2.80 -15.18
C SER A 51 -4.80 -3.82 -14.57
N THR A 52 -4.02 -3.44 -13.54
CA THR A 52 -3.08 -4.32 -12.83
C THR A 52 -3.57 -4.72 -11.44
N SER A 53 -4.75 -4.26 -11.03
CA SER A 53 -5.24 -4.44 -9.67
C SER A 53 -5.91 -5.79 -9.42
N THR A 54 -6.07 -6.66 -10.41
CA THR A 54 -6.78 -7.95 -10.24
C THR A 54 -6.16 -9.05 -11.10
N ASP A 55 -6.30 -10.29 -10.65
CA ASP A 55 -5.88 -11.47 -11.41
C ASP A 55 -6.88 -11.83 -12.54
N TYR A 56 -6.50 -12.76 -13.41
CA TYR A 56 -7.36 -13.22 -14.51
C TYR A 56 -8.70 -13.81 -14.04
N GLY A 57 -8.71 -14.46 -12.87
CA GLY A 57 -9.91 -15.05 -12.28
C GLY A 57 -10.83 -14.04 -11.61
N HIS A 58 -10.40 -12.78 -11.46
CA HIS A 58 -11.07 -11.74 -10.69
C HIS A 58 -11.30 -12.15 -9.22
N ILE A 59 -10.42 -12.97 -8.67
CA ILE A 59 -10.56 -13.50 -7.30
C ILE A 59 -9.92 -12.52 -6.30
N VAL A 60 -8.69 -12.10 -6.57
CA VAL A 60 -7.95 -11.14 -5.74
C VAL A 60 -7.98 -9.77 -6.41
N ARG A 61 -8.19 -8.73 -5.59
CA ARG A 61 -8.07 -7.34 -6.01
C ARG A 61 -7.23 -6.53 -5.03
N GLU A 62 -6.08 -6.04 -5.48
CA GLU A 62 -5.13 -5.22 -4.71
C GLU A 62 -4.67 -4.03 -5.54
N PHE A 63 -4.60 -2.84 -4.95
CA PHE A 63 -4.24 -1.62 -5.67
C PHE A 63 -2.77 -1.28 -5.45
N PRO A 64 -1.91 -1.32 -6.50
CA PRO A 64 -0.53 -0.88 -6.39
C PRO A 64 -0.44 0.64 -6.26
N ALA A 65 0.63 1.13 -5.61
CA ALA A 65 0.92 2.55 -5.53
C ALA A 65 1.32 3.15 -6.90
N ALA A 66 2.00 2.35 -7.74
CA ALA A 66 2.36 2.67 -9.11
C ALA A 66 2.62 1.38 -9.92
N VAL A 67 2.51 1.48 -11.25
CA VAL A 67 2.83 0.42 -12.20
C VAL A 67 4.14 0.75 -12.90
N PHE A 68 5.09 -0.18 -12.90
CA PHE A 68 6.36 -0.01 -13.58
C PHE A 68 6.30 -0.53 -15.01
N ASN A 69 6.66 0.31 -16.00
CA ASN A 69 6.65 -0.04 -17.43
C ASN A 69 8.08 -0.01 -18.01
N PRO A 70 8.89 -1.06 -17.79
CA PRO A 70 10.27 -1.12 -18.25
C PRO A 70 10.38 -1.31 -19.76
N THR A 71 11.51 -0.88 -20.33
CA THR A 71 11.88 -1.08 -21.73
C THR A 71 12.99 -2.10 -21.93
N SER A 72 13.70 -2.44 -20.85
CA SER A 72 14.79 -3.42 -20.84
C SER A 72 14.88 -4.19 -19.51
N PRO A 73 15.53 -5.36 -19.47
CA PRO A 73 15.83 -6.04 -18.21
C PRO A 73 16.66 -5.20 -17.23
N ASN A 74 17.48 -4.27 -17.74
CA ASN A 74 18.29 -3.38 -16.91
C ASN A 74 17.43 -2.38 -16.11
N ASP A 75 16.28 -1.98 -16.66
CA ASP A 75 15.34 -1.09 -15.97
C ASP A 75 14.76 -1.78 -14.73
N ILE A 76 14.42 -3.07 -14.86
CA ILE A 76 13.95 -3.91 -13.75
C ILE A 76 15.05 -4.07 -12.69
N ALA A 77 16.28 -4.38 -13.11
CA ALA A 77 17.42 -4.49 -12.19
C ALA A 77 17.66 -3.18 -11.42
N SER A 78 17.52 -2.04 -12.10
CA SER A 78 17.68 -0.71 -11.51
C SER A 78 16.59 -0.41 -10.46
N LEU A 79 15.33 -0.77 -10.73
CA LEU A 79 14.24 -0.64 -9.75
C LEU A 79 14.48 -1.51 -8.51
N ILE A 80 14.91 -2.77 -8.69
CA ILE A 80 15.20 -3.68 -7.58
C ILE A 80 16.36 -3.14 -6.72
N LEU A 81 17.45 -2.70 -7.35
CA LEU A 81 18.60 -2.13 -6.64
C LEU A 81 18.20 -0.89 -5.84
N PHE A 82 17.43 0.01 -6.46
CA PHE A 82 16.90 1.19 -5.79
C PHE A 82 16.02 0.80 -4.59
N SER A 83 15.09 -0.15 -4.76
CA SER A 83 14.20 -0.59 -3.68
C SER A 83 14.99 -1.18 -2.51
N ASN A 84 15.98 -2.03 -2.78
CA ASN A 84 16.81 -2.66 -1.75
C ASN A 84 17.63 -1.63 -0.97
N ASN A 85 18.31 -0.70 -1.65
CA ASN A 85 19.13 0.31 -0.98
C ASN A 85 18.32 1.22 -0.05
N ASN A 86 17.06 1.48 -0.38
CA ASN A 86 16.19 2.30 0.46
C ASN A 86 15.43 1.48 1.52
N SER A 87 15.42 0.15 1.39
CA SER A 87 14.87 -0.73 2.42
C SER A 87 15.77 -0.83 3.66
N ASP A 88 17.09 -0.65 3.49
CA ASP A 88 18.06 -0.59 4.60
C ASP A 88 18.00 0.74 5.36
N ASP A 89 17.76 1.86 4.67
CA ASP A 89 17.57 3.16 5.33
C ASP A 89 16.32 3.18 6.22
N LEU A 90 15.28 2.41 5.86
CA LEU A 90 14.08 2.19 6.69
C LEU A 90 14.34 1.31 7.92
N LEU A 91 15.40 0.50 7.97
CA LEU A 91 15.77 -0.27 9.17
C LEU A 91 16.40 0.62 10.25
N SER A 92 16.88 1.82 9.93
CA SER A 92 17.32 2.83 10.91
C SER A 92 16.14 3.60 11.55
N SER A 93 14.94 3.52 10.94
CA SER A 93 13.74 4.17 11.44
C SER A 93 13.07 3.35 12.56
N PRO A 94 12.30 3.99 13.47
CA PRO A 94 11.64 3.32 14.58
C PRO A 94 10.72 2.18 14.11
N PRO A 95 10.54 1.10 14.91
CA PRO A 95 9.78 -0.09 14.51
C PRO A 95 8.37 0.18 13.98
N GLU A 96 7.74 1.27 14.42
CA GLU A 96 6.40 1.71 14.00
C GLU A 96 6.32 2.18 12.53
N ALA A 97 7.45 2.60 11.93
CA ALA A 97 7.49 3.09 10.54
C ALA A 97 7.73 1.99 9.49
N ARG A 98 7.99 0.75 9.93
CA ARG A 98 8.39 -0.37 9.05
C ARG A 98 7.22 -1.06 8.33
N GLY A 99 5.98 -0.69 8.60
CA GLY A 99 4.79 -1.46 8.21
C GLY A 99 4.13 -1.15 6.86
N ILE A 100 4.62 -0.18 6.07
CA ILE A 100 3.75 0.44 5.03
C ILE A 100 4.20 0.24 3.57
N LEU A 101 5.41 -0.25 3.27
CA LEU A 101 5.90 -0.28 1.86
C LEU A 101 6.23 -1.63 1.24
N PHE A 102 6.00 -2.73 1.94
CA PHE A 102 5.92 -4.02 1.28
C PHE A 102 4.65 -4.66 1.77
N ALA A 103 3.78 -5.03 0.83
CA ALA A 103 2.77 -6.04 1.05
C ALA A 103 3.39 -7.11 1.96
N ASP A 104 2.82 -7.20 3.16
CA ASP A 104 2.85 -8.34 4.04
C ASP A 104 3.86 -9.44 3.63
N ARG A 105 5.04 -9.46 4.27
CA ARG A 105 5.98 -10.60 4.20
C ARG A 105 5.42 -11.87 4.89
N THR A 106 4.11 -12.09 4.90
CA THR A 106 3.49 -13.34 5.34
C THR A 106 2.86 -14.12 4.18
N TRP A 107 3.55 -14.21 3.05
CA TRP A 107 3.39 -15.40 2.21
C TRP A 107 4.29 -16.51 2.78
N PRO A 108 3.74 -17.60 3.36
CA PRO A 108 4.56 -18.75 3.68
C PRO A 108 5.06 -19.34 2.36
N LEU A 109 6.37 -19.38 2.19
CA LEU A 109 7.03 -20.19 1.17
C LEU A 109 6.61 -21.65 1.37
N LYS A 110 5.55 -22.10 0.70
CA LYS A 110 5.35 -23.52 0.45
C LYS A 110 6.17 -23.88 -0.79
N VAL A 111 7.42 -24.23 -0.53
CA VAL A 111 8.17 -25.11 -1.42
C VAL A 111 7.39 -26.42 -1.46
N LEU A 112 6.70 -26.68 -2.57
CA LEU A 112 6.19 -28.01 -2.86
C LEU A 112 7.34 -28.80 -3.47
N SER A 113 7.89 -29.73 -2.67
CA SER A 113 8.67 -30.89 -3.14
C SER A 113 7.73 -31.97 -3.66
#